data_AF-X1MQD1-F1
#
_entry.id   AF-X1MQD1-F1
#
_cell.length_a   1.000
_cell.length_b   1.000
_cell.length_c   1.000
_cell.angle_alpha   90.00
_cell.angle_beta   90.00
_cell.angle_gamma   90.00
#
_symmetry.space_group_name_H-M   'P 1'
#
loop_
_entity.id
_entity.type
_entity.pdbx_description
1 polymer ?
#
loop_
_entity_poly.entity_id
_entity_poly.type
_entity_poly.pdbx_seq_one_letter_code
_entity_poly.pdbx_strand_id
1 'polypeptide(L)'
;MDALDFSEKHLKKVIAFQKEIIEKIGKEKLLLETSPVDDVLEGEIKEFLGKKLEEALYQKDKSQRTDKIDELKEELSCFIEEKYSNLV
;
A
#
# COMPACT_ATOMS: atom_id res chain seq x y z
N MET A 1 -31.13 5.65 2.03
CA MET A 1 -29.85 6.28 2.41
C MET A 1 -29.97 7.07 3.72
N ASP A 2 -31.19 7.39 4.13
CA ASP A 2 -31.55 8.23 5.28
C ASP A 2 -30.97 7.78 6.63
N ALA A 3 -30.80 6.47 6.86
CA ALA A 3 -30.17 5.97 8.07
C ALA A 3 -28.66 6.33 8.15
N LEU A 4 -27.97 6.36 7.00
CA LEU A 4 -26.58 6.81 6.93
C LEU A 4 -26.49 8.32 7.18
N ASP A 5 -27.36 9.12 6.56
CA ASP A 5 -27.37 10.57 6.75
C ASP A 5 -27.74 10.97 8.18
N PHE A 6 -28.65 10.22 8.82
CA PHE A 6 -28.98 10.38 10.23
C PHE A 6 -27.78 10.06 11.11
N SER A 7 -27.17 8.88 10.93
CA SER A 7 -26.02 8.44 11.75
C SER A 7 -24.78 9.31 11.57
N GLU A 8 -24.48 9.77 10.36
CA GLU A 8 -23.33 10.63 10.07
C GLU A 8 -23.38 11.95 10.87
N LYS A 9 -24.55 12.56 11.01
CA LYS A 9 -24.75 13.79 11.81
C LYS A 9 -24.40 13.59 13.27
N HIS A 10 -24.76 12.44 13.84
CA HIS A 10 -24.45 12.11 15.23
C HIS A 10 -22.98 11.72 15.41
N LEU A 11 -22.42 10.96 14.47
CA LEU A 11 -21.01 10.57 14.50
C LEU A 11 -20.08 11.79 14.42
N LYS A 12 -20.40 12.78 13.59
CA LYS A 12 -19.65 14.04 13.49
C LYS A 12 -19.57 14.78 14.82
N LYS A 13 -20.64 14.78 15.62
CA LYS A 13 -20.64 15.41 16.96
C LYS A 13 -19.70 14.69 17.93
N VAL A 14 -19.68 13.36 17.90
CA VAL A 14 -18.76 12.55 18.73
C VAL A 14 -17.32 12.79 18.32
N ILE A 15 -17.04 12.85 17.01
CA ILE A 15 -15.70 13.15 16.49
C ILE A 15 -15.24 14.55 16.91
N ALA A 16 -16.13 15.55 16.85
CA ALA A 16 -15.81 16.91 17.29
C ALA A 16 -15.43 16.94 18.79
N PHE A 17 -16.22 16.28 19.63
CA PHE A 17 -15.92 16.15 21.06
C PHE A 17 -14.58 15.46 21.32
N GLN A 18 -14.27 14.38 20.60
CA GLN A 18 -12.97 13.69 20.70
C GLN A 18 -11.81 14.62 20.29
N LYS A 19 -11.98 15.43 19.24
CA LYS A 19 -10.97 16.40 18.81
C LYS A 19 -10.72 17.48 19.86
N GLU A 20 -11.77 18.01 20.49
CA GLU A 20 -11.63 18.96 21.60
C GLU A 20 -10.85 18.37 22.79
N ILE A 21 -11.08 17.09 23.11
CA ILE A 21 -10.32 16.40 24.17
C ILE A 21 -8.85 16.25 23.77
N ILE A 22 -8.58 15.85 22.53
CA ILE A 22 -7.21 15.73 22.00
C ILE A 22 -6.49 17.08 22.06
N GLU A 23 -7.16 18.18 21.76
CA GLU A 23 -6.59 19.53 21.84
C GLU A 23 -6.27 19.95 23.28
N LYS A 24 -7.16 19.63 24.24
CA LYS A 24 -7.02 20.05 25.64
C LYS A 24 -6.02 19.23 26.44
N ILE A 25 -6.03 17.91 26.26
CA ILE A 25 -5.29 16.96 27.11
C ILE A 25 -4.66 15.80 26.32
N GLY A 26 -4.73 15.83 25.00
CA GLY A 26 -4.15 14.81 24.15
C GLY A 26 -2.62 14.82 24.26
N LYS A 27 -2.04 13.63 24.27
CA LYS A 27 -0.58 13.49 24.14
C LYS A 27 -0.18 13.78 22.69
N GLU A 28 1.01 14.35 22.51
CA GLU A 28 1.58 14.53 21.19
C GLU A 28 1.66 13.18 20.46
N LYS A 29 1.23 13.17 19.20
CA LYS A 29 1.32 11.95 18.39
C LYS A 29 2.79 11.68 18.08
N LEU A 30 3.20 10.43 18.23
CA LEU A 30 4.50 10.01 17.77
C LEU A 30 4.60 10.27 16.26
N LEU A 31 5.60 11.04 15.85
CA LEU A 31 5.98 11.15 14.45
C LEU A 31 6.58 9.80 14.04
N LEU A 32 5.79 9.02 13.30
CA LEU A 32 6.29 7.87 12.59
C LEU A 32 6.93 8.38 11.31
N GLU A 33 8.25 8.44 11.29
CA GLU A 33 8.97 8.66 10.04
C GLU A 33 8.66 7.47 9.12
N THR A 34 8.00 7.75 8.01
CA THR A 34 7.87 6.76 6.94
C THR A 34 9.27 6.51 6.39
N SER A 35 9.71 5.25 6.39
CA SER A 35 10.98 4.90 5.75
C SER A 35 10.99 5.48 4.34
N PRO A 36 12.03 6.25 3.96
CA PRO A 36 12.13 6.73 2.60
C PRO A 36 12.16 5.51 1.67
N VAL A 37 11.33 5.56 0.65
CA VAL A 37 11.40 4.60 -0.45
C VAL A 37 12.64 4.96 -1.25
N ASP A 38 13.45 3.97 -1.62
CA ASP A 38 14.55 4.19 -2.55
C ASP A 38 13.97 4.39 -3.95
N ASP A 39 13.97 5.64 -4.43
CA ASP A 39 13.43 6.03 -5.74
C ASP A 39 14.09 5.28 -6.90
N VAL A 40 15.38 4.90 -6.75
CA VAL A 40 16.11 4.13 -7.76
C VAL A 40 15.58 2.71 -7.80
N LEU A 41 15.49 2.05 -6.65
CA LEU A 41 14.94 0.70 -6.55
C LEU A 41 13.48 0.66 -7.03
N GLU A 42 12.66 1.66 -6.69
CA GLU A 42 11.27 1.74 -7.16
C GLU A 42 11.21 1.90 -8.68
N GLY A 43 12.06 2.74 -9.27
CA GLY A 43 12.17 2.90 -10.72
C GLY A 43 12.51 1.58 -11.42
N GLU A 44 13.47 0.83 -10.89
CA GLU A 44 13.89 -0.45 -11.43
C GLU A 44 12.79 -1.53 -11.34
N ILE A 45 12.09 -1.59 -10.21
CA ILE A 45 10.95 -2.49 -10.03
C ILE A 45 9.84 -2.13 -11.03
N LYS A 46 9.54 -0.84 -11.22
CA LYS A 46 8.53 -0.38 -12.20
C LYS A 46 8.93 -0.73 -13.63
N GLU A 47 10.20 -0.55 -13.99
CA GLU A 47 10.71 -0.91 -15.31
C GLU A 47 10.62 -2.41 -15.57
N PHE A 48 11.04 -3.23 -14.59
CA PHE A 48 10.97 -4.68 -14.68
C PHE A 48 9.53 -5.20 -14.80
N LEU A 49 8.63 -4.70 -13.95
CA LEU A 49 7.24 -5.13 -13.92
C LEU A 49 6.46 -4.67 -15.16
N GLY A 50 6.72 -3.44 -15.63
CA GLY A 50 6.20 -2.88 -16.88
C GLY A 50 4.78 -3.36 -17.23
N LYS A 51 4.66 -4.03 -18.38
CA LYS A 51 3.41 -4.65 -18.85
C LYS A 51 3.14 -6.05 -18.27
N LYS A 52 4.16 -6.72 -17.74
CA LYS A 52 4.04 -8.09 -17.19
C LYS A 52 3.01 -8.13 -16.05
N LEU A 53 3.01 -7.12 -15.18
CA LEU A 53 2.04 -7.02 -14.09
C LEU A 53 0.61 -6.85 -14.59
N GLU A 54 0.42 -6.02 -15.61
CA GLU A 54 -0.89 -5.83 -16.25
C GLU A 54 -1.40 -7.14 -16.84
N GLU A 55 -0.56 -7.82 -17.63
CA GLU A 55 -0.90 -9.10 -18.26
C GLU A 55 -1.20 -10.22 -17.24
N ALA A 56 -0.51 -10.23 -16.10
CA ALA A 56 -0.78 -11.14 -15.00
C ALA A 56 -2.14 -10.84 -14.33
N LEU A 57 -2.46 -9.57 -14.09
CA LEU A 57 -3.70 -9.15 -13.44
C LEU A 57 -4.95 -9.36 -14.30
N TYR A 58 -4.86 -9.10 -15.61
CA TYR A 58 -5.98 -9.20 -16.56
C TYR A 58 -6.22 -10.63 -17.07
N GLN A 59 -5.97 -11.65 -16.24
CA GLN A 59 -6.38 -13.02 -16.51
C GLN A 59 -7.80 -13.28 -16.01
N LYS A 60 -8.61 -13.93 -16.85
CA LYS A 60 -10.01 -14.24 -16.56
C LYS A 60 -10.16 -15.32 -15.49
N ASP A 61 -9.24 -16.28 -15.48
CA ASP A 61 -9.24 -17.38 -14.52
C ASP A 61 -8.49 -17.00 -13.24
N LYS A 62 -9.10 -17.28 -12.08
CA LYS A 62 -8.53 -16.92 -10.77
C LYS A 62 -7.24 -17.69 -10.48
N SER A 63 -7.16 -18.97 -10.83
CA SER A 63 -5.97 -19.79 -10.57
C SER A 63 -4.82 -19.27 -11.42
N GLN A 64 -5.04 -19.12 -12.73
CA GLN A 64 -4.02 -18.63 -13.65
C GLN A 64 -3.52 -17.23 -13.29
N ARG A 65 -4.41 -16.36 -12.78
CA ARG A 65 -4.01 -15.04 -12.27
C ARG A 65 -3.07 -15.17 -11.07
N THR A 66 -3.43 -15.99 -10.08
CA THR A 66 -2.59 -16.20 -8.89
C THR A 66 -1.25 -16.79 -9.29
N ASP A 67 -1.25 -17.83 -10.11
CA ASP A 67 -0.04 -18.53 -10.55
C ASP A 67 0.92 -17.58 -11.28
N LYS A 68 0.42 -16.75 -12.21
CA LYS A 68 1.23 -15.75 -12.92
C LYS A 68 1.75 -14.63 -12.03
N ILE A 69 0.98 -14.21 -11.02
CA ILE A 69 1.43 -13.19 -10.07
C ILE A 69 2.54 -13.75 -9.17
N ASP A 70 2.40 -15.00 -8.72
CA ASP A 70 3.41 -15.67 -7.91
C ASP A 70 4.70 -15.90 -8.71
N GLU A 71 4.60 -16.38 -9.96
CA GLU A 71 5.74 -16.49 -10.89
C GLU A 71 6.42 -15.13 -11.11
N LEU A 72 5.66 -14.08 -11.41
CA LEU A 72 6.22 -12.73 -11.61
C LEU A 72 6.90 -12.18 -10.35
N LYS A 73 6.41 -12.54 -9.17
CA LYS A 73 7.02 -12.16 -7.89
C LYS A 73 8.34 -12.91 -7.65
N GLU A 74 8.41 -14.18 -7.99
CA GLU A 74 9.65 -14.96 -7.95
C GLU A 74 10.67 -14.38 -8.95
N GLU A 75 10.26 -14.12 -10.19
CA GLU A 75 11.11 -13.48 -11.20
C GLU A 75 11.68 -12.14 -10.73
N LEU A 76 10.83 -11.27 -10.14
CA LEU A 76 11.26 -9.98 -9.62
C LEU A 76 12.24 -10.15 -8.45
N SER A 77 12.00 -11.12 -7.57
CA SER A 77 12.89 -11.39 -6.44
C SER A 77 14.26 -11.85 -6.94
N CYS A 78 14.31 -12.77 -7.90
CA CYS A 78 15.57 -13.20 -8.53
C CYS A 78 16.27 -12.04 -9.24
N PHE A 79 15.55 -11.19 -9.97
CA PHE A 79 16.14 -10.03 -10.65
C PHE A 79 16.82 -9.06 -9.68
N ILE A 80 16.16 -8.75 -8.56
CA ILE A 80 16.72 -7.89 -7.52
C ILE A 80 17.88 -8.60 -6.80
N GLU A 81 17.73 -9.87 -6.44
CA GLU A 81 18.81 -10.65 -5.82
C GLU A 81 20.04 -10.69 -6.72
N GLU A 82 19.92 -11.04 -8.00
CA GLU A 82 21.07 -11.07 -8.93
C GLU A 82 21.73 -9.70 -9.09
N LYS A 83 20.93 -8.63 -9.16
CA LYS A 83 21.43 -7.28 -9.38
C LYS A 83 22.17 -6.73 -8.15
N TYR A 84 21.73 -7.08 -6.95
CA TYR A 84 22.29 -6.58 -5.69
C TYR A 84 23.15 -7.63 -4.93
N SER A 85 23.21 -8.89 -5.38
CA SER A 85 24.06 -9.94 -4.80
C SER A 85 25.55 -9.68 -5.00
N ASN A 86 25.92 -8.74 -5.87
CA ASN A 86 27.31 -8.28 -6.06
C ASN A 86 27.69 -7.10 -5.15
N LEU A 87 26.82 -6.70 -4.21
CA LEU A 87 27.03 -5.57 -3.30
C LEU A 87 27.43 -5.98 -1.87
N VAL A 88 27.95 -7.20 -1.69
CA VAL A 88 28.47 -7.73 -0.42
C VAL A 88 29.96 -8.02 -0.52
#